data_AF-A0A969BV76-F1
#
_entry.id   AF-A0A969BV76-F1
#
_cell.length_a   1.000
_cell.length_b   1.000
_cell.length_c   1.000
_cell.angle_alpha   90.00
_cell.angle_beta   90.00
_cell.angle_gamma   90.00
#
_symmetry.space_group_name_H-M   'P 1'
#
loop_
_entity.id
_entity.type
_entity.pdbx_description
1 polymer ?
#
loop_
_entity_poly.entity_id
_entity_poly.type
_entity_poly.pdbx_seq_one_letter_code
_entity_poly.pdbx_strand_id
1 'polypeptide(L)'
;MAPSLLTIVWRDTLCVAEIKIDAEALQKRNLIFESGWAAPEDWGIWATGLNSQAQFLSPRQQDRQLHISAFPVCIKDRPQRIAITINAVPLSSYTWQACEVWNADIRIPSNAVRVGLNRITFSSTVAASPHATDPANNDQRELAVGFTVLRVFGYPPTPKRESLIFSTTSLRVGGSCPSTIASAA
;
A
#
# COMPACT_ATOMS: atom_id res chain seq x y z
N MET A 1 40.16 -24.27 -36.04
CA MET A 1 40.06 -24.19 -34.56
C MET A 1 39.01 -23.14 -34.23
N ALA A 2 37.85 -23.55 -33.72
CA ALA A 2 36.79 -22.64 -33.28
C ALA A 2 36.81 -22.56 -31.75
N PRO A 3 36.61 -21.39 -31.12
CA PRO A 3 36.63 -21.28 -29.67
C PRO A 3 35.30 -21.81 -29.10
N SER A 4 35.42 -22.68 -28.10
CA SER A 4 34.29 -23.16 -27.30
C SER A 4 33.65 -21.99 -26.55
N LEU A 5 32.34 -21.79 -26.76
CA LEU A 5 31.53 -20.90 -25.95
C LEU A 5 31.37 -21.53 -24.56
N LEU A 6 31.89 -20.86 -23.53
CA LEU A 6 31.60 -21.16 -22.13
C LEU A 6 30.13 -20.80 -21.85
N THR A 7 29.25 -21.79 -21.90
CA THR A 7 27.92 -21.69 -21.30
C THR A 7 28.06 -21.62 -19.79
N ILE A 8 27.88 -20.43 -19.22
CA ILE A 8 27.65 -20.29 -17.78
C ILE A 8 26.24 -20.80 -17.52
N VAL A 9 26.14 -22.06 -17.10
CA VAL A 9 24.90 -22.63 -16.56
C VAL A 9 24.85 -22.27 -15.08
N TRP A 10 24.04 -21.27 -14.72
CA TRP A 10 23.71 -21.01 -13.33
C TRP A 10 22.97 -22.24 -12.78
N ARG A 11 23.67 -23.08 -11.99
CA ARG A 11 23.11 -24.30 -11.39
C ARG A 11 22.45 -24.08 -10.04
N ASP A 12 22.68 -22.93 -9.40
CA ASP A 12 22.24 -22.68 -8.03
C ASP A 12 21.11 -21.64 -7.98
N THR A 13 20.05 -21.97 -7.26
CA THR A 13 18.97 -21.03 -6.94
C THR A 13 19.52 -19.94 -6.03
N LEU A 14 19.59 -18.71 -6.52
CA LEU A 14 19.91 -17.54 -5.70
C LEU A 14 18.69 -17.17 -4.83
N CYS A 15 18.64 -17.67 -3.59
CA CYS A 15 17.75 -17.18 -2.53
C CYS A 15 18.29 -15.81 -2.05
N VAL A 16 18.02 -14.71 -2.79
CA VAL A 16 18.55 -13.36 -2.44
C VAL A 16 17.74 -12.70 -1.31
N ALA A 17 16.45 -13.01 -1.20
CA ALA A 17 15.59 -12.54 -0.11
C ALA A 17 14.36 -13.44 0.05
N GLU A 18 13.92 -13.63 1.30
CA GLU A 18 12.60 -14.17 1.62
C GLU A 18 11.61 -13.00 1.73
N ILE A 19 10.55 -13.02 0.92
CA ILE A 19 9.45 -12.05 1.04
C ILE A 19 8.44 -12.60 2.03
N LYS A 20 8.44 -12.08 3.26
CA LYS A 20 7.38 -12.37 4.23
C LYS A 20 6.13 -11.61 3.82
N ILE A 21 5.17 -12.31 3.23
CA ILE A 21 3.86 -11.77 2.92
C ILE A 21 3.03 -11.80 4.21
N ASP A 22 2.84 -10.65 4.84
CA ASP A 22 1.89 -10.49 5.93
C ASP A 22 0.46 -10.40 5.36
N ALA A 23 -0.26 -11.52 5.45
CA ALA A 23 -1.63 -11.62 4.98
C ALA A 23 -2.59 -10.67 5.71
N GLU A 24 -2.33 -10.33 6.98
CA GLU A 24 -3.14 -9.37 7.73
C GLU A 24 -2.88 -7.94 7.25
N ALA A 25 -1.61 -7.59 7.04
CA ALA A 25 -1.25 -6.29 6.45
C ALA A 25 -1.87 -6.12 5.05
N LEU A 26 -1.87 -7.17 4.21
CA LEU A 26 -2.51 -7.14 2.89
C LEU A 26 -4.04 -6.98 2.95
N GLN A 27 -4.68 -7.42 4.04
CA GLN A 27 -6.11 -7.15 4.24
C GLN A 27 -6.39 -5.68 4.53
N LYS A 28 -5.44 -4.95 5.11
CA LYS A 28 -5.57 -3.53 5.43
C LYS A 28 -5.04 -2.63 4.31
N ARG A 29 -4.00 -3.06 3.58
CA ARG A 29 -3.32 -2.29 2.53
C ARG A 29 -2.88 -3.19 1.38
N ASN A 30 -3.37 -2.92 0.17
CA ASN A 30 -3.02 -3.70 -1.04
C ASN A 30 -2.58 -2.83 -2.22
N LEU A 31 -2.01 -1.66 -1.91
CA LEU A 31 -1.46 -0.73 -2.89
C LEU A 31 0.07 -0.84 -2.94
N ILE A 32 0.63 -0.45 -4.09
CA ILE A 32 2.06 -0.21 -4.27
C ILE A 32 2.31 1.25 -3.93
N PHE A 33 2.94 1.52 -2.79
CA PHE A 33 3.26 2.88 -2.36
C PHE A 33 4.48 3.42 -3.14
N GLU A 34 4.33 4.60 -3.75
CA GLU A 34 5.37 5.21 -4.59
C GLU A 34 6.09 6.33 -3.82
N SER A 35 5.45 7.48 -3.67
CA SER A 35 6.04 8.68 -3.05
C SER A 35 5.08 9.33 -2.05
N GLY A 36 5.63 10.08 -1.10
CA GLY A 36 4.84 10.77 -0.07
C GLY A 36 4.25 9.83 0.98
N TRP A 37 4.99 8.77 1.35
CA TRP A 37 4.59 7.85 2.42
C TRP A 37 5.75 7.67 3.39
N ALA A 38 5.42 7.57 4.68
CA ALA A 38 6.35 7.07 5.68
C ALA A 38 6.50 5.54 5.57
N ALA A 39 7.46 4.99 6.32
CA ALA A 39 7.50 3.54 6.53
C ALA A 39 6.18 3.06 7.17
N PRO A 40 5.66 1.88 6.78
CA PRO A 40 4.52 1.28 7.47
C PRO A 40 4.80 1.06 8.96
N GLU A 41 3.77 1.22 9.77
CA GLU A 41 3.74 0.98 11.20
C GLU A 41 2.69 -0.13 11.48
N ASP A 42 2.73 -0.76 12.67
CA ASP A 42 1.85 -1.89 13.00
C ASP A 42 0.35 -1.56 12.84
N TRP A 43 -0.01 -0.30 13.10
CA TRP A 43 -1.39 0.18 12.99
C TRP A 43 -1.75 0.70 11.58
N GLY A 44 -0.79 1.06 10.73
CA GLY A 44 -1.09 1.85 9.54
C GLY A 44 0.11 2.39 8.76
N ILE A 45 -0.13 3.47 8.03
CA ILE A 45 0.91 4.21 7.30
C ILE A 45 0.53 5.69 7.27
N TRP A 46 1.55 6.56 7.36
CA TRP A 46 1.36 7.99 7.17
C TRP A 46 1.60 8.41 5.73
N ALA A 47 0.69 9.22 5.19
CA ALA A 47 1.00 10.12 4.09
C ALA A 47 1.89 11.25 4.61
N THR A 48 2.96 11.54 3.86
CA THR A 48 3.93 12.60 4.16
C THR A 48 3.87 13.72 3.14
N GLY A 49 4.01 14.96 3.61
CA GLY A 49 3.84 16.16 2.80
C GLY A 49 2.41 16.33 2.27
N LEU A 50 2.25 17.21 1.28
CA LEU A 50 0.93 17.56 0.74
C LEU A 50 0.42 16.60 -0.34
N ASN A 51 1.28 15.73 -0.87
CA ASN A 51 0.92 14.83 -1.96
C ASN A 51 1.53 13.44 -1.75
N SER A 52 0.68 12.43 -1.81
CA SER A 52 1.06 11.03 -1.69
C SER A 52 0.51 10.22 -2.86
N GLN A 53 1.32 9.32 -3.39
CA GLN A 53 1.00 8.56 -4.59
C GLN A 53 1.15 7.06 -4.35
N ALA A 54 0.14 6.32 -4.73
CA ALA A 54 0.13 4.87 -4.67
C ALA A 54 -0.47 4.30 -5.96
N GLN A 55 -0.27 3.02 -6.20
CA GLN A 55 -0.73 2.35 -7.40
C GLN A 55 -1.47 1.07 -7.08
N PHE A 56 -2.42 0.70 -7.94
CA PHE A 56 -3.04 -0.62 -7.95
C PHE A 56 -3.06 -1.19 -9.36
N LEU A 57 -2.95 -2.51 -9.45
CA LEU A 57 -3.07 -3.23 -10.72
C LEU A 57 -4.53 -3.59 -10.99
N SER A 58 -5.03 -3.31 -12.19
CA SER A 58 -6.34 -3.76 -12.64
C SER A 58 -6.22 -4.62 -13.90
N PRO A 59 -6.60 -5.91 -13.88
CA PRO A 59 -6.55 -6.77 -15.07
C PRO A 59 -7.61 -6.42 -16.13
N ARG A 60 -8.61 -5.61 -15.79
CA ARG A 60 -9.73 -5.23 -16.66
C ARG A 60 -10.14 -3.79 -16.39
N GLN A 61 -10.69 -3.13 -17.39
CA GLN A 61 -11.36 -1.85 -17.22
C GLN A 61 -12.77 -2.11 -16.68
N GLN A 62 -12.91 -2.00 -15.36
CA GLN A 62 -14.15 -2.26 -14.64
C GLN A 62 -14.21 -1.39 -13.39
N ASP A 63 -15.40 -1.27 -12.82
CA ASP A 63 -15.58 -0.59 -11.55
C ASP A 63 -14.75 -1.27 -10.45
N ARG A 64 -14.23 -0.42 -9.56
CA ARG A 64 -13.48 -0.82 -8.37
C ARG A 64 -14.05 -0.10 -7.16
N GLN A 65 -13.68 -0.55 -5.98
CA GLN A 65 -14.02 0.11 -4.72
C GLN A 65 -12.74 0.42 -3.97
N LEU A 66 -12.59 1.69 -3.56
CA LEU A 66 -11.54 2.17 -2.67
C LEU A 66 -12.11 2.21 -1.26
N HIS A 67 -11.55 1.40 -0.36
CA HIS A 67 -11.92 1.36 1.04
C HIS A 67 -10.86 2.08 1.86
N ILE A 68 -11.29 3.08 2.62
CA ILE A 68 -10.43 3.98 3.39
C ILE A 68 -10.89 4.00 4.84
N SER A 69 -9.92 3.92 5.75
CA SER A 69 -10.04 4.36 7.13
C SER A 69 -8.85 5.26 7.43
N ALA A 70 -9.10 6.54 7.66
CA ALA A 70 -8.07 7.57 7.73
C ALA A 70 -8.36 8.66 8.77
N PHE A 71 -7.32 9.26 9.33
CA PHE A 71 -7.42 10.37 10.28
C PHE A 71 -6.36 11.43 9.98
N PRO A 72 -6.60 12.71 10.28
CA PRO A 72 -5.70 13.78 9.89
C PRO A 72 -4.57 13.94 10.90
N VAL A 73 -3.45 14.54 10.48
CA VAL A 73 -2.59 15.25 11.42
C VAL A 73 -3.40 16.40 12.01
N CYS A 74 -3.49 16.43 13.34
CA CYS A 74 -4.35 17.40 14.02
C CYS A 74 -3.58 18.62 14.43
N ILE A 75 -3.90 19.74 13.78
CA ILE A 75 -3.26 21.01 14.06
C ILE A 75 -4.34 22.03 14.40
N LYS A 76 -4.16 22.67 15.55
CA LYS A 76 -5.07 23.70 16.04
C LYS A 76 -5.30 24.77 14.96
N ASP A 77 -6.56 25.11 14.73
CA ASP A 77 -7.02 26.14 13.79
C ASP A 77 -6.62 25.93 12.33
N ARG A 78 -6.19 24.71 11.93
CA ARG A 78 -5.87 24.36 10.54
C ARG A 78 -6.67 23.11 10.12
N PRO A 79 -7.88 23.28 9.54
CA PRO A 79 -8.68 22.15 9.10
C PRO A 79 -7.97 21.37 7.99
N GLN A 80 -8.00 20.04 8.10
CA GLN A 80 -7.42 19.15 7.11
C GLN A 80 -8.48 18.79 6.07
N ARG A 81 -8.07 18.76 4.80
CA ARG A 81 -8.84 18.22 3.68
C ARG A 81 -7.95 17.30 2.87
N ILE A 82 -8.53 16.20 2.41
CA ILE A 82 -7.93 15.28 1.45
C ILE A 82 -8.75 15.28 0.16
N ALA A 83 -8.08 15.39 -0.98
CA ALA A 83 -8.64 15.17 -2.30
C ALA A 83 -8.02 13.92 -2.92
N ILE A 84 -8.84 13.10 -3.57
CA ILE A 84 -8.44 11.82 -4.14
C ILE A 84 -8.68 11.87 -5.64
N THR A 85 -7.66 11.50 -6.40
CA THR A 85 -7.76 11.33 -7.86
C THR A 85 -7.27 9.96 -8.29
N ILE A 86 -7.82 9.45 -9.40
CA ILE A 86 -7.39 8.21 -10.05
C ILE A 86 -7.00 8.54 -11.48
N ASN A 87 -5.74 8.30 -11.86
CA ASN A 87 -5.21 8.65 -13.18
C ASN A 87 -5.53 10.13 -13.56
N ALA A 88 -5.38 11.04 -12.60
CA ALA A 88 -5.73 12.47 -12.68
C ALA A 88 -7.23 12.80 -12.79
N VAL A 89 -8.14 11.81 -12.79
CA VAL A 89 -9.59 12.02 -12.72
C VAL A 89 -9.99 12.24 -11.26
N PRO A 90 -10.67 13.35 -10.90
CA PRO A 90 -11.18 13.57 -9.55
C PRO A 90 -12.15 12.47 -9.14
N LEU A 91 -11.96 11.90 -7.94
CA LEU A 91 -12.78 10.81 -7.44
C LEU A 91 -13.65 11.26 -6.26
N SER A 92 -13.01 11.83 -5.22
CA SER A 92 -13.69 12.23 -4.00
C SER A 92 -12.84 13.23 -3.21
N SER A 93 -13.45 13.86 -2.22
CA SER A 93 -12.74 14.69 -1.26
C SER A 93 -13.44 14.67 0.08
N TYR A 94 -12.67 14.83 1.16
CA TYR A 94 -13.18 14.87 2.51
C TYR A 94 -12.48 15.95 3.32
N THR A 95 -13.24 16.65 4.17
CA THR A 95 -12.74 17.69 5.07
C THR A 95 -13.11 17.31 6.48
N TRP A 96 -12.11 17.04 7.31
CA TRP A 96 -12.30 16.73 8.73
C TRP A 96 -12.79 17.97 9.47
N GLN A 97 -13.72 17.78 10.40
CA GLN A 97 -14.18 18.85 11.29
C GLN A 97 -13.30 18.92 12.54
N ALA A 98 -12.77 17.79 12.97
CA ALA A 98 -11.83 17.67 14.09
C ALA A 98 -10.77 16.59 13.76
N CYS A 99 -10.56 15.68 14.71
CA CYS A 99 -9.56 14.61 14.66
C CYS A 99 -10.19 13.22 14.52
N GLU A 100 -11.43 13.16 14.02
CA GLU A 100 -12.18 11.94 13.87
C GLU A 100 -11.56 11.01 12.81
N VAL A 101 -11.79 9.70 12.99
CA VAL A 101 -11.52 8.72 11.94
C VAL A 101 -12.62 8.81 10.88
N TRP A 102 -12.20 9.06 9.64
CA TRP A 102 -13.04 8.99 8.47
C TRP A 102 -12.99 7.58 7.87
N ASN A 103 -14.17 6.96 7.73
CA ASN A 103 -14.34 5.68 7.04
C ASN A 103 -15.16 5.89 5.78
N ALA A 104 -14.70 5.37 4.64
CA ALA A 104 -15.42 5.49 3.38
C ALA A 104 -15.19 4.32 2.43
N ASP A 105 -16.25 4.02 1.70
CA ASP A 105 -16.27 3.13 0.56
C ASP A 105 -16.57 3.94 -0.71
N ILE A 106 -15.53 4.20 -1.49
CA ILE A 106 -15.61 5.10 -2.65
C ILE A 106 -15.59 4.26 -3.93
N ARG A 107 -16.66 4.35 -4.73
CA ARG A 107 -16.71 3.70 -6.04
C ARG A 107 -15.76 4.39 -7.00
N ILE A 108 -14.81 3.64 -7.55
CA ILE A 108 -13.97 4.06 -8.67
C ILE A 108 -14.66 3.59 -9.96
N PRO A 109 -15.22 4.50 -10.77
CA PRO A 109 -15.92 4.11 -11.97
C PRO A 109 -14.94 3.58 -13.04
N SER A 110 -15.40 2.63 -13.86
CA SER A 110 -14.60 1.98 -14.91
C SER A 110 -13.97 2.95 -15.92
N ASN A 111 -14.55 4.13 -16.14
CA ASN A 111 -13.96 5.17 -17.00
C ASN A 111 -12.72 5.84 -16.39
N ALA A 112 -12.52 5.76 -15.06
CA ALA A 112 -11.30 6.22 -14.39
C ALA A 112 -10.22 5.12 -14.31
N VAL A 113 -10.58 3.86 -14.58
CA VAL A 113 -9.69 2.69 -14.48
C VAL A 113 -9.11 2.33 -15.86
N ARG A 114 -7.82 2.05 -15.91
CA ARG A 114 -7.10 1.49 -17.05
C ARG A 114 -6.74 0.04 -16.79
N VAL A 115 -6.56 -0.75 -17.85
CA VAL A 115 -5.91 -2.06 -17.74
C VAL A 115 -4.43 -1.84 -17.40
N GLY A 116 -3.92 -2.56 -16.41
CA GLY A 116 -2.56 -2.38 -15.90
C GLY A 116 -2.50 -1.52 -14.63
N LEU A 117 -1.39 -0.80 -14.43
CA LEU A 117 -1.17 0.03 -13.26
C LEU A 117 -2.02 1.30 -13.32
N ASN A 118 -2.69 1.60 -12.22
CA ASN A 118 -3.51 2.78 -12.02
C ASN A 118 -2.94 3.59 -10.88
N ARG A 119 -2.76 4.90 -11.06
CA ARG A 119 -2.22 5.79 -10.04
C ARG A 119 -3.35 6.41 -9.23
N ILE A 120 -3.25 6.33 -7.91
CA ILE A 120 -4.06 7.08 -6.96
C ILE A 120 -3.20 8.21 -6.42
N THR A 121 -3.74 9.42 -6.38
CA THR A 121 -3.09 10.56 -5.74
C THR A 121 -3.98 11.11 -4.64
N PHE A 122 -3.37 11.27 -3.47
CA PHE A 122 -3.95 11.90 -2.29
C PHE A 122 -3.31 13.26 -2.11
N SER A 123 -4.11 14.31 -2.20
CA SER A 123 -3.66 15.69 -2.00
C SER A 123 -4.26 16.23 -0.70
N SER A 124 -3.39 16.53 0.26
CA SER A 124 -3.73 17.06 1.58
C SER A 124 -3.53 18.57 1.62
N THR A 125 -4.30 19.28 2.42
CA THR A 125 -4.14 20.74 2.58
C THR A 125 -3.10 21.13 3.63
N VAL A 126 -2.83 20.23 4.58
CA VAL A 126 -1.93 20.45 5.70
C VAL A 126 -0.95 19.28 5.81
N ALA A 127 0.31 19.59 6.07
CA ALA A 127 1.30 18.67 6.59
C ALA A 127 2.07 19.38 7.69
N ALA A 128 2.43 18.67 8.75
CA ALA A 128 3.34 19.18 9.75
C ALA A 128 4.02 18.05 10.50
N SER A 129 5.22 18.36 10.97
CA SER A 129 5.89 17.61 12.02
C SER A 129 5.15 17.68 13.37
N PRO A 130 4.88 16.54 14.03
CA PRO A 130 4.42 16.52 15.42
C PRO A 130 5.33 17.32 16.36
N HIS A 131 6.65 17.28 16.13
CA HIS A 131 7.63 18.10 16.88
C HIS A 131 7.36 19.60 16.78
N ALA A 132 6.86 20.08 15.63
CA ALA A 132 6.55 21.50 15.43
C ALA A 132 5.33 21.96 16.24
N THR A 133 4.44 21.03 16.61
CA THR A 133 3.25 21.31 17.43
C THR A 133 3.45 20.98 18.91
N ASP A 134 4.35 20.03 19.21
CA ASP A 134 4.74 19.61 20.55
C ASP A 134 6.26 19.36 20.57
N PRO A 135 7.07 20.32 21.08
CA PRO A 135 8.52 20.18 21.12
C PRO A 135 9.04 18.97 21.91
N ALA A 136 8.21 18.34 22.76
CA ALA A 136 8.58 17.11 23.46
C ALA A 136 8.49 15.86 22.57
N ASN A 137 7.81 15.95 21.42
CA ASN A 137 7.69 14.87 20.46
C ASN A 137 8.90 14.85 19.52
N ASN A 138 9.62 13.73 19.43
CA ASN A 138 10.82 13.62 18.58
C ASN A 138 10.52 13.28 17.11
N ASP A 139 9.26 13.07 16.74
CA ASP A 139 8.89 12.80 15.35
C ASP A 139 8.99 14.08 14.51
N GLN A 140 9.98 14.11 13.63
CA GLN A 140 10.25 15.23 12.73
C GLN A 140 9.62 15.08 11.34
N ARG A 141 8.92 13.98 11.07
CA ARG A 141 8.34 13.71 9.76
C ARG A 141 7.21 14.70 9.47
N GLU A 142 7.15 15.24 8.27
CA GLU A 142 6.02 16.07 7.83
C GLU A 142 4.79 15.20 7.53
N LEU A 143 3.98 14.92 8.55
CA LEU A 143 2.81 14.03 8.47
C LEU A 143 1.58 14.80 8.01
N ALA A 144 0.72 14.18 7.19
CA ALA A 144 -0.52 14.78 6.72
C ALA A 144 -1.78 13.99 7.10
N VAL A 145 -1.85 12.72 6.69
CA VAL A 145 -3.01 11.84 6.93
C VAL A 145 -2.53 10.44 7.27
N GLY A 146 -3.01 9.88 8.36
CA GLY A 146 -2.75 8.50 8.77
C GLY A 146 -3.81 7.57 8.18
N PHE A 147 -3.40 6.44 7.62
CA PHE A 147 -4.28 5.43 7.06
C PHE A 147 -4.13 4.11 7.81
N THR A 148 -5.19 3.70 8.52
CA THR A 148 -5.26 2.36 9.13
C THR A 148 -5.70 1.32 8.10
N VAL A 149 -6.53 1.73 7.13
CA VAL A 149 -6.98 0.92 6.01
C VAL A 149 -6.92 1.74 4.72
N LEU A 150 -6.27 1.19 3.70
CA LEU A 150 -6.18 1.81 2.38
C LEU A 150 -6.02 0.74 1.29
N ARG A 151 -7.12 0.40 0.63
CA ARG A 151 -7.16 -0.77 -0.25
C ARG A 151 -8.18 -0.64 -1.38
N VAL A 152 -7.88 -1.29 -2.51
CA VAL A 152 -8.75 -1.32 -3.70
C VAL A 152 -9.15 -2.75 -4.04
N PHE A 153 -10.43 -2.97 -4.31
CA PHE A 153 -10.97 -4.27 -4.72
C PHE A 153 -11.82 -4.20 -5.98
N GLY A 154 -12.18 -5.37 -6.52
CA GLY A 154 -13.26 -5.46 -7.51
C GLY A 154 -14.58 -4.92 -6.95
N TYR A 155 -15.39 -4.34 -7.82
CA TYR A 155 -16.75 -3.94 -7.51
C TYR A 155 -17.76 -4.84 -8.26
N PRO A 156 -18.84 -5.32 -7.61
CA PRO A 156 -19.05 -5.29 -6.16
C PRO A 156 -17.94 -6.04 -5.42
N PRO A 157 -17.66 -5.71 -4.15
CA PRO A 157 -16.65 -6.41 -3.37
C PRO A 157 -16.99 -7.90 -3.38
N THR A 158 -16.05 -8.73 -3.85
CA THR A 158 -16.24 -10.17 -3.86
C THR A 158 -16.57 -10.60 -2.43
N PRO A 159 -17.69 -11.27 -2.17
CA PRO A 159 -17.98 -11.78 -0.83
C PRO A 159 -16.77 -12.60 -0.38
N LYS A 160 -16.35 -12.42 0.89
CA LYS A 160 -15.34 -13.29 1.49
C LYS A 160 -15.83 -14.72 1.26
N ARG A 161 -15.20 -15.46 0.36
CA ARG A 161 -15.47 -16.89 0.26
C ARG A 161 -15.05 -17.44 1.61
N GLU A 162 -16.00 -17.93 2.41
CA GLU A 162 -15.70 -18.95 3.41
C GLU A 162 -14.85 -19.99 2.71
N SER A 163 -13.67 -20.22 3.28
CA SER A 163 -12.61 -21.05 2.74
C SER A 163 -13.20 -22.36 2.23
N LEU A 164 -13.42 -22.47 0.93
CA LEU A 164 -13.52 -23.76 0.29
C LEU A 164 -12.17 -24.41 0.54
N ILE A 165 -12.16 -25.38 1.45
CA ILE A 165 -11.01 -26.22 1.76
C ILE A 165 -10.64 -26.91 0.44
N PHE A 166 -9.72 -26.32 -0.31
CA PHE A 166 -9.04 -27.01 -1.37
C PHE A 166 -8.09 -27.99 -0.69
N SER A 167 -8.46 -29.27 -0.75
CA SER A 167 -7.56 -30.39 -0.46
C SER A 167 -6.22 -30.11 -1.14
N THR A 168 -5.17 -30.07 -0.32
CA THR A 168 -3.79 -29.84 -0.74
C THR A 168 -3.34 -30.92 -1.72
N THR A 169 -3.48 -30.66 -3.02
CA THR A 169 -2.57 -31.26 -4.00
C THR A 169 -1.28 -30.44 -3.93
N SER A 170 -0.30 -30.98 -3.20
CA SER A 170 1.05 -30.45 -3.10
C SER A 170 1.63 -30.22 -4.50
N LEU A 171 1.77 -28.96 -4.91
CA LEU A 171 2.69 -28.62 -5.98
C LEU A 171 4.08 -28.60 -5.35
N ARG A 172 4.82 -29.71 -5.45
CA ARG A 172 6.23 -29.75 -5.07
C ARG A 172 7.03 -28.90 -6.05
N VAL A 173 7.26 -27.63 -5.70
CA VAL A 173 8.42 -26.89 -6.22
C VAL A 173 9.59 -27.35 -5.35
N GLY A 174 10.37 -28.29 -5.88
CA GLY A 174 11.55 -28.82 -5.20
C GLY A 174 12.62 -27.73 -5.04
N GLY A 175 12.95 -27.40 -3.80
CA GLY A 175 14.01 -26.49 -3.44
C GLY A 175 13.79 -25.86 -2.06
N SER A 176 13.98 -26.63 -0.98
CA SER A 176 14.03 -26.08 0.38
C SER A 176 15.39 -25.42 0.61
N CYS A 177 15.42 -24.13 0.93
CA CYS A 177 16.64 -23.43 1.33
C CYS A 177 17.07 -23.97 2.73
N PRO A 178 18.30 -24.51 2.91
CA PRO A 178 18.72 -25.11 4.18
C PRO A 178 18.93 -24.04 5.25
N SER A 179 18.22 -24.19 6.37
CA SER A 179 18.32 -23.34 7.55
C SER A 179 19.52 -23.74 8.42
N THR A 180 20.71 -23.30 8.04
CA THR A 180 21.88 -23.33 8.93
C THR A 180 22.58 -21.98 8.90
N ILE A 181 22.22 -21.11 9.85
CA ILE A 181 23.05 -19.96 10.19
C ILE A 181 24.23 -20.53 10.99
N ALA A 182 25.38 -20.71 10.33
CA ALA A 182 26.63 -20.87 11.04
C ALA A 182 27.03 -19.49 11.59
N SER A 183 26.96 -19.33 12.90
CA SER A 183 27.53 -18.19 13.61
C SER A 183 29.05 -18.26 13.45
N ALA A 184 29.64 -17.33 12.70
CA ALA A 184 31.08 -17.16 12.67
C ALA A 184 31.50 -16.27 13.85
N ALA A 185 32.32 -16.84 14.74
CA ALA A 185 33.15 -16.13 15.70
C ALA A 185 34.50 -15.80 15.05
#